data_AF-D9PMR4-F1
#
_entry.id   AF-D9PMR4-F1
#
_cell.length_a   1.000
_cell.length_b   1.000
_cell.length_c   1.000
_cell.angle_alpha   90.00
_cell.angle_beta   90.00
_cell.angle_gamma   90.00
#
_symmetry.space_group_name_H-M   'P 1'
#
loop_
_entity.id
_entity.type
_entity.pdbx_description
1 polymer ?
#
loop_
_entity_poly.entity_id
_entity_poly.type
_entity_poly.pdbx_seq_one_letter_code
_entity_poly.pdbx_strand_id
1 'polypeptide(L)'
;MSHRTIPVVKAAIRASQSSNSWANVQFKDSDAKARVLGATNAYWVDALCTPVEVAARTTTLLSMGKIYSSAKQVFIVLSASSAGVLHQIRDTGGLDASALSIIENDPWITRSWTYQEIVNSTASYFMAEDDESIIVSGVDFLDAILTAADDYRSINGIDSVNWRLQHPTLDSLECLIADYKIANYAERSAYQALTAMSMRLSERTEDHFYSMIGAITKSSPCIPIDGATSPSEYFMKACEEKGDYSFIYTAAPRNTTLGRRWRPIEGKFPPIVVELVIFGDGQSGIIHPTHIELTKWPDWHPAPLGPEGLKATKAHLAMVHRNRPVANIYSIPGDIAAAILELIRARGFSGSGHYLEVENGFFFPQSESEAAGDAFIALSTEVYWQGGGPGMLLRPSATGLNDFCDVGVFFGRVPKAVESVNVR
;
A
#
# COMPACT_ATOMS: atom_id res chain seq x y z
N MET A 1 25.43 11.88 6.38
CA MET A 1 25.32 11.56 4.95
C MET A 1 25.88 10.16 4.76
N SER A 2 25.20 9.30 3.99
CA SER A 2 25.63 7.91 3.79
C SER A 2 26.91 7.85 2.94
N HIS A 3 27.73 6.81 3.13
CA HIS A 3 28.89 6.54 2.29
C HIS A 3 28.50 6.26 0.82
N ARG A 4 27.24 5.86 0.58
CA ARG A 4 26.68 5.60 -0.75
C ARG A 4 26.22 6.87 -1.48
N THR A 5 25.97 7.98 -0.79
CA THR A 5 25.35 9.18 -1.39
C THR A 5 26.17 9.74 -2.56
N ILE A 6 27.48 9.90 -2.41
CA ILE A 6 28.34 10.44 -3.48
C ILE A 6 28.43 9.48 -4.68
N PRO A 7 28.70 8.17 -4.50
CA PRO A 7 28.65 7.20 -5.60
C PRO A 7 27.34 7.21 -6.38
N VAL A 8 26.20 7.17 -5.66
CA VAL A 8 24.85 7.21 -6.25
C VAL A 8 24.64 8.45 -7.10
N VAL A 9 24.98 9.63 -6.57
CA VAL A 9 24.83 10.90 -7.30
C VAL A 9 25.71 10.93 -8.54
N LYS A 10 26.95 10.44 -8.45
CA LYS A 10 27.86 10.37 -9.60
C LYS A 10 27.32 9.44 -10.69
N ALA A 11 26.86 8.25 -10.31
CA ALA A 11 26.27 7.28 -11.23
C ALA A 11 25.06 7.89 -11.95
N ALA A 12 24.13 8.47 -11.19
CA ALA A 12 22.94 9.12 -11.73
C ALA A 12 23.28 10.25 -12.72
N ILE A 13 24.19 11.16 -12.35
CA ILE A 13 24.58 12.28 -13.23
C ILE A 13 25.23 11.78 -14.51
N ARG A 14 26.20 10.86 -14.41
CA ARG A 14 26.97 10.41 -15.58
C ARG A 14 26.14 9.55 -16.52
N ALA A 15 25.37 8.59 -15.98
CA ALA A 15 24.49 7.76 -16.79
C ALA A 15 23.42 8.61 -17.49
N SER A 16 22.79 9.54 -16.77
CA SER A 16 21.74 10.40 -17.35
C SER A 16 22.25 11.38 -18.41
N GLN A 17 23.55 11.70 -18.44
CA GLN A 17 24.18 12.53 -19.47
C GLN A 17 24.79 11.71 -20.62
N SER A 18 24.89 10.39 -20.48
CA SER A 18 25.51 9.49 -21.45
C SER A 18 24.52 9.05 -22.53
N SER A 19 24.72 9.49 -23.77
CA SER A 19 23.87 9.05 -24.89
C SER A 19 23.90 7.53 -25.11
N ASN A 20 25.02 6.87 -24.76
CA ASN A 20 25.15 5.41 -24.86
C ASN A 20 24.24 4.69 -23.85
N SER A 21 24.14 5.21 -22.63
CA SER A 21 23.32 4.61 -21.59
C SER A 21 21.82 4.69 -21.95
N TRP A 22 21.43 5.74 -22.68
CA TRP A 22 20.08 5.91 -23.22
C TRP A 22 19.81 5.21 -24.56
N ALA A 23 20.80 4.56 -25.18
CA ALA A 23 20.65 4.02 -26.52
C ALA A 23 19.59 2.91 -26.60
N ASN A 24 19.47 2.11 -25.55
CA ASN A 24 18.63 0.91 -25.49
C ASN A 24 17.34 1.09 -24.69
N VAL A 25 17.11 2.28 -24.14
CA VAL A 25 15.86 2.58 -23.44
C VAL A 25 14.76 2.75 -24.46
N GLN A 26 13.66 1.99 -24.32
CA GLN A 26 12.52 2.13 -25.20
C GLN A 26 11.75 3.41 -24.87
N PHE A 27 11.53 4.24 -25.88
CA PHE A 27 10.69 5.44 -25.79
C PHE A 27 9.49 5.29 -26.70
N LYS A 28 8.34 5.82 -26.27
CA LYS A 28 7.11 5.82 -27.09
C LYS A 28 7.29 6.51 -28.45
N ASP A 29 8.12 7.55 -28.51
CA ASP A 29 8.45 8.30 -29.72
C ASP A 29 9.82 9.01 -29.60
N SER A 30 10.32 9.55 -30.73
CA SER A 30 11.59 10.29 -30.80
C SER A 30 11.58 11.57 -29.97
N ASP A 31 10.43 12.22 -29.86
CA ASP A 31 10.29 13.46 -29.11
C ASP A 31 10.36 13.20 -27.60
N ALA A 32 9.88 12.05 -27.14
CA ALA A 32 9.99 11.59 -25.76
C ALA A 32 11.45 11.40 -25.38
N LYS A 33 12.26 10.79 -26.26
CA LYS A 33 13.71 10.65 -26.06
C LYS A 33 14.38 12.03 -25.96
N ALA A 34 14.07 12.95 -26.86
CA ALA A 34 14.63 14.30 -26.83
C ALA A 34 14.22 15.10 -25.58
N ARG A 35 12.94 15.00 -25.16
CA ARG A 35 12.44 15.62 -23.91
C ARG A 35 13.15 15.08 -22.68
N VAL A 36 13.38 13.76 -22.62
CA VAL A 36 14.07 13.08 -21.53
C VAL A 36 15.52 13.55 -21.44
N LEU A 37 16.26 13.54 -22.55
CA LEU A 37 17.65 13.99 -22.56
C LEU A 37 17.79 15.49 -22.24
N GLY A 38 16.85 16.33 -22.70
CA GLY A 38 16.84 17.76 -22.40
C GLY A 38 16.30 18.13 -21.01
N ALA A 39 15.71 17.18 -20.27
CA ALA A 39 15.19 17.39 -18.93
C ALA A 39 16.29 17.37 -17.85
N THR A 40 17.40 16.71 -18.11
CA THR A 40 18.44 16.35 -17.14
C THR A 40 19.41 17.51 -16.83
N ASN A 41 18.88 18.69 -16.48
CA ASN A 41 19.70 19.89 -16.23
C ASN A 41 19.75 20.31 -14.75
N ALA A 42 18.88 19.76 -13.91
CA ALA A 42 18.83 20.02 -12.48
C ALA A 42 18.48 18.75 -11.73
N TYR A 43 19.18 18.51 -10.62
CA TYR A 43 18.98 17.35 -9.77
C TYR A 43 18.51 17.79 -8.40
N TRP A 44 17.47 17.16 -7.91
CA TRP A 44 17.08 17.21 -6.51
C TRP A 44 17.50 15.89 -5.87
N VAL A 45 18.26 15.97 -4.78
CA VAL A 45 18.79 14.80 -4.07
C VAL A 45 18.42 14.97 -2.61
N ASP A 46 17.60 14.07 -2.08
CA ASP A 46 17.08 14.11 -0.71
C ASP A 46 18.16 14.36 0.35
N ALA A 47 19.28 13.63 0.26
CA ALA A 47 20.39 13.68 1.19
C ALA A 47 21.19 15.01 1.13
N LEU A 48 21.00 15.82 0.08
CA LEU A 48 21.68 17.10 -0.14
C LEU A 48 20.74 18.29 -0.01
N CYS A 49 19.48 18.13 -0.42
CA CYS A 49 18.49 19.20 -0.54
C CYS A 49 17.55 19.27 0.67
N THR A 50 17.55 18.28 1.56
CA THR A 50 16.77 18.32 2.80
C THR A 50 17.51 19.12 3.88
N PRO A 51 16.92 20.21 4.42
CA PRO A 51 17.54 21.00 5.48
C PRO A 51 17.79 20.18 6.76
N VAL A 52 18.78 20.61 7.55
CA VAL A 52 19.07 20.00 8.86
C VAL A 52 18.19 20.60 9.96
N GLU A 53 17.80 21.87 9.81
CA GLU A 53 16.94 22.58 10.76
C GLU A 53 15.53 21.98 10.75
N VAL A 54 14.99 21.71 11.94
CA VAL A 54 13.82 20.81 12.11
C VAL A 54 12.58 21.33 11.39
N ALA A 55 12.25 22.62 11.49
CA ALA A 55 11.03 23.15 10.87
C ALA A 55 11.14 23.15 9.35
N ALA A 56 12.28 23.60 8.81
CA ALA A 56 12.57 23.55 7.38
C ALA A 56 12.59 22.10 6.86
N ARG A 57 13.19 21.17 7.61
CA ARG A 57 13.17 19.73 7.29
C ARG A 57 11.76 19.19 7.20
N THR A 58 10.94 19.41 8.23
CA THR A 58 9.53 18.97 8.24
C THR A 58 8.77 19.52 7.04
N THR A 59 8.97 20.80 6.71
CA THR A 59 8.37 21.43 5.52
C THR A 59 8.75 20.70 4.23
N THR A 60 10.04 20.38 4.09
CA THR A 60 10.55 19.65 2.93
C THR A 60 9.97 18.25 2.86
N LEU A 61 9.98 17.49 3.97
CA LEU A 61 9.48 16.12 4.01
C LEU A 61 7.97 16.05 3.72
N LEU A 62 7.18 16.99 4.23
CA LEU A 62 5.75 17.13 3.90
C LEU A 62 5.51 17.48 2.42
N SER A 63 6.50 18.07 1.74
CA SER A 63 6.41 18.47 0.34
C SER A 63 6.98 17.43 -0.64
N MET A 64 7.41 16.25 -0.15
CA MET A 64 8.05 15.23 -0.99
C MET A 64 7.14 14.72 -2.11
N GLY A 65 5.84 14.56 -1.83
CA GLY A 65 4.86 14.21 -2.86
C GLY A 65 4.88 15.19 -4.02
N LYS A 66 4.86 16.50 -3.74
CA LYS A 66 4.97 17.57 -4.75
C LYS A 66 6.30 17.53 -5.50
N ILE A 67 7.41 17.23 -4.82
CA ILE A 67 8.74 17.17 -5.44
C ILE A 67 8.77 16.04 -6.48
N TYR A 68 8.38 14.82 -6.10
CA TYR A 68 8.31 13.70 -7.03
C TYR A 68 7.29 13.93 -8.16
N SER A 69 6.13 14.53 -7.85
CA SER A 69 5.10 14.87 -8.86
C SER A 69 5.59 15.83 -9.94
N SER A 70 6.46 16.76 -9.54
CA SER A 70 6.98 17.81 -10.40
C SER A 70 8.26 17.38 -11.12
N ALA A 71 8.86 16.26 -10.70
CA ALA A 71 10.06 15.74 -11.31
C ALA A 71 9.74 15.20 -12.71
N LYS A 72 10.51 15.63 -13.71
CA LYS A 72 10.38 15.08 -15.07
C LYS A 72 10.82 13.62 -15.13
N GLN A 73 11.76 13.24 -14.26
CA GLN A 73 12.42 11.95 -14.20
C GLN A 73 12.81 11.65 -12.77
N VAL A 74 12.72 10.38 -12.39
CA VAL A 74 13.20 9.87 -11.10
C VAL A 74 14.20 8.77 -11.39
N PHE A 75 15.44 8.97 -10.94
CA PHE A 75 16.51 8.00 -11.08
C PHE A 75 16.61 7.18 -9.80
N ILE A 76 16.44 5.87 -9.94
CA ILE A 76 16.54 4.90 -8.86
C ILE A 76 17.85 4.17 -9.04
N VAL A 77 18.75 4.31 -8.07
CA VAL A 77 20.07 3.69 -8.11
C VAL A 77 20.10 2.52 -7.15
N LEU A 78 20.10 1.31 -7.72
CA LEU A 78 20.20 0.05 -7.00
C LEU A 78 21.63 -0.19 -6.52
N SER A 79 21.79 -1.16 -5.62
CA SER A 79 23.12 -1.57 -5.17
C SER A 79 24.00 -2.08 -6.32
N ALA A 80 25.32 -2.06 -6.14
CA ALA A 80 26.27 -2.52 -7.15
C ALA A 80 26.03 -4.00 -7.56
N SER A 81 25.52 -4.84 -6.66
CA SER A 81 25.15 -6.23 -6.97
C SER A 81 24.05 -6.35 -8.03
N SER A 82 23.23 -5.31 -8.20
CA SER A 82 22.12 -5.29 -9.15
C SER A 82 22.55 -4.92 -10.57
N ALA A 83 23.82 -4.60 -10.84
CA ALA A 83 24.30 -4.27 -12.18
C ALA A 83 24.05 -5.41 -13.18
N GLY A 84 24.36 -6.66 -12.79
CA GLY A 84 24.10 -7.84 -13.62
C GLY A 84 22.61 -8.05 -13.93
N VAL A 85 21.74 -7.73 -12.97
CA VAL A 85 20.28 -7.79 -13.14
C VAL A 85 19.82 -6.80 -14.21
N LEU A 86 20.28 -5.54 -14.14
CA LEU A 86 19.90 -4.52 -15.11
C LEU A 86 20.43 -4.82 -16.52
N HIS A 87 21.64 -5.39 -16.63
CA HIS A 87 22.15 -5.89 -17.90
C HIS A 87 21.29 -7.02 -18.47
N GLN A 88 20.87 -7.97 -17.63
CA GLN A 88 20.02 -9.07 -18.08
C GLN A 88 18.69 -8.55 -18.62
N ILE A 89 18.03 -7.61 -17.93
CA ILE A 89 16.78 -6.98 -18.41
C ILE A 89 17.02 -6.27 -19.74
N ARG A 90 18.10 -5.49 -19.87
CA ARG A 90 18.42 -4.79 -21.12
C ARG A 90 18.65 -5.77 -22.28
N ASP A 91 19.38 -6.85 -22.04
CA ASP A 91 19.90 -7.72 -23.09
C ASP A 91 18.89 -8.83 -23.47
N THR A 92 18.05 -9.28 -22.54
CA THR A 92 17.10 -10.39 -22.74
C THR A 92 15.64 -10.03 -22.52
N GLY A 93 15.35 -8.92 -21.83
CA GLY A 93 14.00 -8.52 -21.42
C GLY A 93 13.44 -9.30 -20.23
N GLY A 94 14.21 -10.20 -19.61
CA GLY A 94 13.74 -11.04 -18.51
C GLY A 94 14.77 -11.24 -17.41
N LEU A 95 14.37 -11.96 -16.35
CA LEU A 95 15.20 -12.29 -15.20
C LEU A 95 15.15 -13.79 -14.92
N ASP A 96 16.27 -14.34 -14.45
CA ASP A 96 16.31 -15.69 -13.90
C ASP A 96 16.15 -15.68 -12.36
N ALA A 97 16.13 -16.88 -11.77
CA ALA A 97 15.99 -17.05 -10.32
C ALA A 97 17.15 -16.44 -9.51
N SER A 98 18.36 -16.40 -10.06
CA SER A 98 19.51 -15.79 -9.38
C SER A 98 19.35 -14.27 -9.34
N ALA A 99 18.91 -13.67 -10.44
CA ALA A 99 18.67 -12.24 -10.52
C ALA A 99 17.50 -11.80 -9.63
N LEU A 100 16.42 -12.59 -9.55
CA LEU A 100 15.33 -12.36 -8.58
C LEU A 100 15.83 -12.38 -7.13
N SER A 101 16.71 -13.31 -6.79
CA SER A 101 17.31 -13.38 -5.45
C SER A 101 18.17 -12.15 -5.12
N ILE A 102 18.90 -11.61 -6.11
CA ILE A 102 19.64 -10.35 -5.94
C ILE A 102 18.66 -9.20 -5.64
N ILE A 103 17.57 -9.12 -6.40
CA ILE A 103 16.52 -8.11 -6.21
C ILE A 103 15.86 -8.23 -4.84
N GLU A 104 15.41 -9.42 -4.41
CA GLU A 104 14.83 -9.66 -3.07
C GLU A 104 15.70 -9.08 -1.93
N ASN A 105 17.03 -9.09 -2.11
CA ASN A 105 17.99 -8.60 -1.12
C ASN A 105 18.46 -7.16 -1.35
N ASP A 106 18.01 -6.47 -2.41
CA ASP A 106 18.41 -5.09 -2.66
C ASP A 106 17.78 -4.16 -1.60
N PRO A 107 18.60 -3.35 -0.89
CA PRO A 107 18.10 -2.45 0.15
C PRO A 107 17.06 -1.44 -0.32
N TRP A 108 16.99 -1.15 -1.62
CA TRP A 108 15.97 -0.26 -2.15
C TRP A 108 14.56 -0.81 -1.91
N ILE A 109 14.29 -2.09 -2.16
CA ILE A 109 12.90 -2.61 -2.11
C ILE A 109 12.27 -2.45 -0.73
N THR A 110 13.06 -2.59 0.32
CA THR A 110 12.56 -2.58 1.69
C THR A 110 12.42 -1.18 2.27
N ARG A 111 12.90 -0.12 1.62
CA ARG A 111 12.84 1.26 2.16
C ARG A 111 11.43 1.84 2.10
N SER A 112 11.13 2.71 3.06
CA SER A 112 9.91 3.53 3.11
C SER A 112 9.78 4.48 1.92
N TRP A 113 10.88 5.15 1.58
CA TRP A 113 10.91 6.11 0.46
C TRP A 113 10.59 5.47 -0.89
N THR A 114 10.92 4.20 -1.09
CA THR A 114 10.66 3.44 -2.32
C THR A 114 9.21 3.43 -2.75
N TYR A 115 8.28 3.40 -1.78
CA TYR A 115 6.86 3.42 -2.12
C TYR A 115 6.50 4.72 -2.84
N GLN A 116 6.79 5.86 -2.20
CA GLN A 116 6.46 7.15 -2.80
C GLN A 116 7.28 7.39 -4.08
N GLU A 117 8.55 6.97 -4.13
CA GLU A 117 9.41 7.12 -5.31
C GLU A 117 8.72 6.52 -6.54
N ILE A 118 8.26 5.27 -6.46
CA ILE A 118 7.64 4.61 -7.60
C ILE A 118 6.25 5.17 -7.88
N VAL A 119 5.38 5.21 -6.87
CA VAL A 119 3.98 5.55 -7.06
C VAL A 119 3.75 7.01 -7.46
N ASN A 120 4.74 7.87 -7.21
CA ASN A 120 4.72 9.26 -7.59
C ASN A 120 5.60 9.63 -8.80
N SER A 121 6.29 8.68 -9.41
CA SER A 121 7.09 9.00 -10.59
C SER A 121 6.23 9.01 -11.84
N THR A 122 6.33 10.07 -12.64
CA THR A 122 5.78 10.07 -14.01
C THR A 122 6.67 9.27 -14.97
N ALA A 123 7.97 9.22 -14.70
CA ALA A 123 8.96 8.47 -15.45
C ALA A 123 10.11 8.06 -14.52
N SER A 124 10.25 6.76 -14.29
CA SER A 124 11.31 6.18 -13.46
C SER A 124 12.36 5.51 -14.32
N TYR A 125 13.61 5.56 -13.89
CA TYR A 125 14.74 4.90 -14.54
C TYR A 125 15.63 4.23 -13.51
N PHE A 126 15.97 2.98 -13.76
CA PHE A 126 16.82 2.18 -12.88
C PHE A 126 18.26 2.15 -13.39
N MET A 127 19.18 2.30 -12.46
CA MET A 127 20.63 2.27 -12.64
C MET A 127 21.25 1.47 -11.50
N ALA A 128 22.52 1.06 -11.65
CA ALA A 128 23.26 0.42 -10.57
C ALA A 128 24.38 1.33 -10.07
N GLU A 129 24.70 1.22 -8.79
CA GLU A 129 25.93 1.81 -8.27
C GLU A 129 27.15 1.29 -9.03
N ASP A 130 28.10 2.19 -9.26
CA ASP A 130 29.37 1.92 -9.94
C ASP A 130 29.25 1.43 -11.40
N ASP A 131 28.05 1.46 -12.00
CA ASP A 131 27.82 1.20 -13.42
C ASP A 131 27.09 2.36 -14.11
N GLU A 132 27.85 3.14 -14.85
CA GLU A 132 27.39 4.34 -15.55
C GLU A 132 26.85 4.02 -16.96
N SER A 133 26.99 2.76 -17.39
CA SER A 133 26.69 2.32 -18.76
C SER A 133 25.26 1.85 -18.96
N ILE A 134 24.52 1.65 -17.86
CA ILE A 134 23.22 1.00 -17.86
C ILE A 134 22.11 1.93 -17.37
N ILE A 135 21.04 2.02 -18.18
CA ILE A 135 19.76 2.58 -17.78
C ILE A 135 18.68 1.62 -18.26
N VAL A 136 17.78 1.24 -17.36
CA VAL A 136 16.58 0.45 -17.66
C VAL A 136 15.36 1.31 -17.35
N SER A 137 14.34 1.28 -18.21
CA SER A 137 13.10 2.01 -17.92
C SER A 137 12.39 1.38 -16.73
N GLY A 138 11.68 2.18 -15.94
CA GLY A 138 10.91 1.66 -14.82
C GLY A 138 9.84 0.65 -15.24
N VAL A 139 9.28 0.79 -16.44
CA VAL A 139 8.30 -0.17 -16.97
C VAL A 139 8.97 -1.52 -17.24
N ASP A 140 10.08 -1.54 -17.98
CA ASP A 140 10.79 -2.78 -18.30
C ASP A 140 11.30 -3.48 -17.04
N PHE A 141 11.80 -2.72 -16.07
CA PHE A 141 12.28 -3.26 -14.79
C PHE A 141 11.15 -3.95 -14.00
N LEU A 142 10.03 -3.27 -13.82
CA LEU A 142 8.92 -3.78 -13.02
C LEU A 142 8.21 -4.96 -13.73
N ASP A 143 8.09 -4.91 -15.06
CA ASP A 143 7.50 -6.00 -15.84
C ASP A 143 8.37 -7.26 -15.80
N ALA A 144 9.70 -7.12 -15.95
CA ALA A 144 10.63 -8.25 -15.87
C ALA A 144 10.57 -8.97 -14.51
N ILE A 145 10.39 -8.21 -13.42
CA ILE A 145 10.22 -8.78 -12.07
C ILE A 145 8.91 -9.57 -11.97
N LEU A 146 7.79 -9.01 -12.42
CA LEU A 146 6.49 -9.70 -12.38
C LEU A 146 6.53 -11.02 -13.17
N THR A 147 7.05 -10.98 -14.40
CA THR A 147 7.15 -12.19 -15.24
C THR A 147 8.03 -13.24 -14.60
N ALA A 148 9.21 -12.86 -14.10
CA ALA A 148 10.11 -13.81 -13.48
C ALA A 148 9.55 -14.39 -12.16
N ALA A 149 8.86 -13.59 -11.36
CA ALA A 149 8.21 -14.06 -10.14
C ALA A 149 7.08 -15.05 -10.44
N ASP A 150 6.26 -14.78 -11.46
CA ASP A 150 5.23 -15.70 -11.94
C ASP A 150 5.82 -17.04 -12.42
N ASP A 151 6.87 -16.97 -13.25
CA ASP A 151 7.58 -18.15 -13.74
C ASP A 151 8.17 -18.97 -12.59
N TYR A 152 8.83 -18.30 -11.64
CA TYR A 152 9.42 -18.94 -10.47
C TYR A 152 8.36 -19.65 -9.61
N ARG A 153 7.23 -18.99 -9.33
CA ARG A 153 6.12 -19.59 -8.58
C ARG A 153 5.54 -20.80 -9.30
N SER A 154 5.33 -20.69 -10.61
CA SER A 154 4.79 -21.75 -11.44
C SER A 154 5.70 -22.99 -11.46
N ILE A 155 7.01 -22.80 -11.69
CA ILE A 155 7.99 -23.88 -11.76
C ILE A 155 8.12 -24.61 -10.41
N ASN A 156 8.05 -23.87 -9.30
CA ASN A 156 8.23 -24.43 -7.95
C ASN A 156 6.92 -24.83 -7.25
N GLY A 157 5.76 -24.65 -7.90
CA GLY A 157 4.45 -24.96 -7.33
C GLY A 157 4.10 -24.13 -6.09
N ILE A 158 4.64 -22.92 -5.97
CA ILE A 158 4.46 -22.05 -4.79
C ILE A 158 3.13 -21.30 -4.91
N ASP A 159 2.25 -21.45 -3.92
CA ASP A 159 1.01 -20.66 -3.82
C ASP A 159 1.27 -19.26 -3.22
N SER A 160 0.28 -18.37 -3.31
CA SER A 160 0.44 -16.98 -2.84
C SER A 160 0.75 -16.85 -1.35
N VAL A 161 0.33 -17.81 -0.52
CA VAL A 161 0.61 -17.84 0.92
C VAL A 161 2.07 -18.19 1.15
N ASN A 162 2.55 -19.27 0.50
CA ASN A 162 3.94 -19.70 0.61
C ASN A 162 4.90 -18.72 -0.04
N TRP A 163 4.50 -18.05 -1.14
CA TRP A 163 5.30 -17.02 -1.80
C TRP A 163 5.70 -15.93 -0.82
N ARG A 164 4.73 -15.35 -0.12
CA ARG A 164 4.97 -14.33 0.89
C ARG A 164 5.86 -14.81 2.04
N LEU A 165 5.67 -16.05 2.49
CA LEU A 165 6.48 -16.60 3.59
C LEU A 165 7.96 -16.80 3.19
N GLN A 166 8.22 -17.12 1.92
CA GLN A 166 9.55 -17.42 1.40
C GLN A 166 10.26 -16.20 0.78
N HIS A 167 9.49 -15.27 0.20
CA HIS A 167 9.93 -14.10 -0.56
C HIS A 167 9.13 -12.85 -0.16
N PRO A 168 9.20 -12.41 1.11
CA PRO A 168 8.39 -11.31 1.61
C PRO A 168 8.70 -9.97 0.93
N THR A 169 9.95 -9.72 0.50
CA THR A 169 10.28 -8.42 -0.10
C THR A 169 9.80 -8.34 -1.54
N LEU A 170 9.87 -9.44 -2.30
CA LEU A 170 9.26 -9.54 -3.63
C LEU A 170 7.72 -9.49 -3.56
N ASP A 171 7.06 -10.14 -2.58
CA ASP A 171 5.59 -10.00 -2.40
C ASP A 171 5.20 -8.53 -2.14
N SER A 172 5.97 -7.83 -1.30
CA SER A 172 5.79 -6.39 -1.05
C SER A 172 6.05 -5.53 -2.30
N LEU A 173 7.01 -5.91 -3.14
CA LEU A 173 7.29 -5.24 -4.41
C LEU A 173 6.18 -5.50 -5.44
N GLU A 174 5.65 -6.72 -5.55
CA GLU A 174 4.51 -7.04 -6.41
C GLU A 174 3.29 -6.17 -6.06
N CYS A 175 3.01 -5.98 -4.76
CA CYS A 175 1.95 -5.08 -4.30
C CYS A 175 2.21 -3.62 -4.71
N LEU A 176 3.45 -3.14 -4.58
CA LEU A 176 3.84 -1.81 -5.07
C LEU A 176 3.66 -1.69 -6.60
N ILE A 177 4.02 -2.72 -7.37
CA ILE A 177 3.86 -2.70 -8.83
C ILE A 177 2.37 -2.68 -9.19
N ALA A 178 1.53 -3.44 -8.49
CA ALA A 178 0.08 -3.40 -8.67
C ALA A 178 -0.46 -1.98 -8.39
N ASP A 179 -0.05 -1.35 -7.29
CA ASP A 179 -0.42 0.03 -6.94
C ASP A 179 0.03 1.04 -7.98
N TYR A 180 1.23 0.86 -8.55
CA TYR A 180 1.75 1.70 -9.63
C TYR A 180 0.92 1.57 -10.91
N LYS A 181 0.46 0.35 -11.23
CA LYS A 181 -0.32 0.07 -12.45
C LYS A 181 -1.80 0.43 -12.34
N ILE A 182 -2.39 0.32 -11.15
CA ILE A 182 -3.84 0.47 -10.94
C ILE A 182 -4.22 1.88 -10.53
N ALA A 183 -3.46 2.50 -9.62
CA ALA A 183 -3.82 3.80 -9.09
C ALA A 183 -3.20 4.92 -9.93
N ASN A 184 -4.03 5.86 -10.35
CA ASN A 184 -3.55 7.13 -10.86
C ASN A 184 -2.72 7.85 -9.78
N TYR A 185 -1.81 8.70 -10.25
CA TYR A 185 -0.93 9.51 -9.41
C TYR A 185 -1.69 10.19 -8.26
N ALA A 186 -1.26 9.98 -7.01
CA ALA A 186 -1.84 10.43 -5.72
C ALA A 186 -3.38 10.29 -5.52
N GLU A 187 -4.06 9.45 -6.31
CA GLU A 187 -5.45 9.05 -6.09
C GLU A 187 -5.57 7.87 -5.11
N ARG A 188 -4.44 7.43 -4.56
CA ARG A 188 -4.35 6.31 -3.60
C ARG A 188 -5.04 6.62 -2.29
N SER A 189 -5.76 5.63 -1.77
CA SER A 189 -6.33 5.74 -0.44
C SER A 189 -5.24 5.73 0.64
N ALA A 190 -5.51 6.36 1.78
CA ALA A 190 -4.69 6.31 2.98
C ALA A 190 -4.50 4.88 3.44
N TYR A 191 -5.54 4.04 3.33
CA TYR A 191 -5.43 2.62 3.64
C TYR A 191 -4.48 1.88 2.71
N GLN A 192 -4.56 2.10 1.39
CA GLN A 192 -3.61 1.53 0.44
C GLN A 192 -2.17 1.91 0.80
N ALA A 193 -1.90 3.19 1.08
CA ALA A 193 -0.58 3.63 1.53
C ALA A 193 -0.13 2.95 2.84
N LEU A 194 -1.01 2.82 3.83
CA LEU A 194 -0.72 2.10 5.08
C LEU A 194 -0.34 0.64 4.84
N THR A 195 -1.08 -0.06 3.98
CA THR A 195 -0.80 -1.47 3.67
C THR A 195 0.51 -1.67 2.92
N ALA A 196 0.84 -0.79 1.97
CA ALA A 196 2.06 -0.90 1.19
C ALA A 196 3.32 -0.51 1.99
N MET A 197 3.14 0.26 3.07
CA MET A 197 4.22 0.75 3.92
C MET A 197 4.49 -0.11 5.15
N SER A 198 3.60 -1.02 5.51
CA SER A 198 3.64 -1.76 6.78
C SER A 198 4.91 -2.58 6.99
N MET A 199 5.48 -3.14 5.91
CA MET A 199 6.70 -3.96 5.96
C MET A 199 7.97 -3.17 5.61
N ARG A 200 7.84 -1.88 5.31
CA ARG A 200 8.95 -1.06 4.85
C ARG A 200 9.73 -0.46 6.01
N LEU A 201 11.05 -0.51 5.89
CA LEU A 201 12.01 -0.01 6.84
C LEU A 201 12.27 1.47 6.62
N SER A 202 12.35 2.21 7.72
CA SER A 202 12.77 3.61 7.72
C SER A 202 13.98 3.76 8.65
N GLU A 203 15.06 4.38 8.17
CA GLU A 203 16.21 4.69 9.02
C GLU A 203 15.81 5.62 10.17
N ARG A 204 14.90 6.55 9.88
CA ARG A 204 14.29 7.46 10.86
C ARG A 204 12.81 7.13 10.96
N THR A 205 12.29 7.01 12.17
CA THR A 205 10.90 6.58 12.39
C THR A 205 9.90 7.55 11.78
N GLU A 206 10.22 8.84 11.71
CA GLU A 206 9.36 9.86 11.10
C GLU A 206 9.21 9.71 9.59
N ASP A 207 10.21 9.15 8.89
CA ASP A 207 10.23 9.04 7.43
C ASP A 207 9.12 8.10 6.92
N HIS A 208 8.68 7.16 7.75
CA HIS A 208 7.57 6.26 7.45
C HIS A 208 6.28 7.04 7.15
N PHE A 209 5.90 7.96 8.04
CA PHE A 209 4.69 8.76 7.85
C PHE A 209 4.86 9.85 6.79
N TYR A 210 6.03 10.51 6.72
CA TYR A 210 6.27 11.47 5.64
C TYR A 210 6.25 10.82 4.26
N SER A 211 6.68 9.56 4.15
CA SER A 211 6.56 8.81 2.90
C SER A 211 5.11 8.50 2.53
N MET A 212 4.29 8.14 3.51
CA MET A 212 2.85 7.96 3.27
C MET A 212 2.17 9.27 2.87
N ILE A 213 2.48 10.38 3.53
CA ILE A 213 1.96 11.72 3.19
C ILE A 213 2.33 12.06 1.74
N GLY A 214 3.60 11.85 1.35
CA GLY A 214 4.05 12.06 -0.01
C GLY A 214 3.28 11.21 -1.03
N ALA A 215 2.98 9.95 -0.71
CA ALA A 215 2.26 9.04 -1.61
C ALA A 215 0.77 9.41 -1.84
N ILE A 216 0.15 10.13 -0.90
CA ILE A 216 -1.28 10.51 -0.99
C ILE A 216 -1.53 11.99 -1.32
N THR A 217 -0.48 12.82 -1.38
CA THR A 217 -0.60 14.27 -1.64
C THR A 217 0.18 14.71 -2.89
N LYS A 218 -0.41 15.64 -3.67
CA LYS A 218 0.24 16.27 -4.84
C LYS A 218 0.78 17.68 -4.55
N SER A 219 0.26 18.30 -3.51
CA SER A 219 0.58 19.65 -3.06
C SER A 219 1.17 19.59 -1.67
N SER A 220 1.94 20.62 -1.31
CA SER A 220 2.34 20.82 0.08
C SER A 220 1.06 20.92 0.92
N PRO A 221 0.89 20.08 1.97
CA PRO A 221 -0.28 20.14 2.83
C PRO A 221 -0.45 21.53 3.43
N CYS A 222 -1.69 22.02 3.56
CA CYS A 222 -1.95 23.33 4.18
C CYS A 222 -2.00 23.20 5.72
N ILE A 223 -1.06 22.45 6.29
CA ILE A 223 -1.02 22.13 7.71
C ILE A 223 0.03 23.03 8.38
N PRO A 224 -0.35 23.84 9.40
CA PRO A 224 0.60 24.63 10.16
C PRO A 224 1.67 23.72 10.78
N ILE A 225 2.94 24.09 10.57
CA ILE A 225 4.06 23.34 11.13
C ILE A 225 4.22 23.74 12.59
N ASP A 226 3.94 22.78 13.45
CA ASP A 226 4.19 22.85 14.88
C ASP A 226 5.23 21.77 15.23
N GLY A 227 6.28 22.17 15.94
CA GLY A 227 7.35 21.28 16.38
C GLY A 227 6.88 20.22 17.39
N ALA A 228 5.69 20.37 17.97
CA ALA A 228 5.09 19.38 18.85
C ALA A 228 4.23 18.33 18.12
N THR A 229 3.82 18.58 16.87
CA THR A 229 2.94 17.66 16.14
C THR A 229 3.71 16.44 15.64
N SER A 230 3.21 15.24 15.95
CA SER A 230 3.82 13.99 15.49
C SER A 230 3.63 13.76 13.97
N PRO A 231 4.55 13.04 13.30
CA PRO A 231 4.40 12.66 11.90
C PRO A 231 3.09 11.90 11.60
N SER A 232 2.63 11.06 12.54
CA SER A 232 1.35 10.35 12.42
C SER A 232 0.13 11.29 12.46
N GLU A 233 0.20 12.37 13.25
CA GLU A 233 -0.87 13.38 13.27
C GLU A 233 -0.86 14.23 12.00
N TYR A 234 0.32 14.54 11.44
CA TYR A 234 0.39 15.14 10.10
C TYR A 234 -0.23 14.24 9.02
N PHE A 235 -0.02 12.92 9.10
CA PHE A 235 -0.63 11.99 8.18
C PHE A 235 -2.16 11.98 8.31
N MET A 236 -2.70 11.88 9.53
CA MET A 236 -4.17 11.96 9.73
C MET A 236 -4.74 13.28 9.20
N LYS A 237 -4.10 14.42 9.48
CA LYS A 237 -4.54 15.73 8.95
C LYS A 237 -4.48 15.81 7.43
N ALA A 238 -3.45 15.25 6.80
CA ALA A 238 -3.36 15.21 5.34
C ALA A 238 -4.46 14.35 4.72
N CYS A 239 -4.81 13.24 5.37
CA CYS A 239 -5.94 12.38 4.98
C CYS A 239 -7.29 13.12 5.13
N GLU A 240 -7.49 13.82 6.25
CA GLU A 240 -8.68 14.64 6.52
C GLU A 240 -8.81 15.79 5.52
N GLU A 241 -7.72 16.49 5.18
CA GLU A 241 -7.70 17.55 4.16
C GLU A 241 -8.03 17.01 2.76
N LYS A 242 -7.57 15.80 2.45
CA LYS A 242 -7.91 15.07 1.21
C LYS A 242 -9.37 14.60 1.18
N GLY A 243 -10.03 14.49 2.33
CA GLY A 243 -11.37 13.89 2.46
C GLY A 243 -11.37 12.37 2.45
N ASP A 244 -10.24 11.73 2.76
CA ASP A 244 -10.09 10.28 2.81
C ASP A 244 -9.86 9.80 4.25
N TYR A 245 -10.86 9.11 4.79
CA TYR A 245 -10.88 8.60 6.16
C TYR A 245 -10.46 7.14 6.25
N SER A 246 -9.91 6.54 5.20
CA SER A 246 -9.58 5.10 5.19
C SER A 246 -8.44 4.72 6.14
N PHE A 247 -7.72 5.70 6.71
CA PHE A 247 -6.77 5.48 7.81
C PHE A 247 -7.42 4.94 9.09
N ILE A 248 -8.76 5.00 9.21
CA ILE A 248 -9.49 4.44 10.34
C ILE A 248 -9.43 2.92 10.40
N TYR A 249 -9.11 2.22 9.31
CA TYR A 249 -9.08 0.75 9.26
C TYR A 249 -7.77 0.17 9.82
N THR A 250 -7.39 0.61 11.02
CA THR A 250 -6.14 0.20 11.67
C THR A 250 -6.41 -0.37 13.05
N ALA A 251 -5.53 -1.22 13.54
CA ALA A 251 -5.60 -1.73 14.92
C ALA A 251 -5.02 -0.73 15.94
N ALA A 252 -4.86 0.54 15.56
CA ALA A 252 -4.37 1.59 16.44
C ALA A 252 -5.39 1.90 17.56
N PRO A 253 -4.94 2.27 18.77
CA PRO A 253 -5.84 2.73 19.82
C PRO A 253 -6.67 3.93 19.37
N ARG A 254 -7.89 4.02 19.88
CA ARG A 254 -8.86 5.06 19.48
C ARG A 254 -8.89 6.23 20.45
N ASN A 255 -9.27 7.39 19.93
CA ASN A 255 -9.49 8.56 20.76
C ASN A 255 -10.70 8.32 21.69
N THR A 256 -10.60 8.74 22.96
CA THR A 256 -11.67 8.58 23.95
C THR A 256 -12.65 9.76 23.97
N THR A 257 -12.30 10.86 23.29
CA THR A 257 -13.13 12.06 23.16
C THR A 257 -14.43 11.74 22.42
N LEU A 258 -15.54 12.23 22.94
CA LEU A 258 -16.86 12.08 22.33
C LEU A 258 -16.85 12.62 20.89
N GLY A 259 -17.35 11.84 19.93
CA GLY A 259 -17.39 12.22 18.52
C GLY A 259 -16.13 11.95 17.72
N ARG A 260 -15.10 11.37 18.37
CA ARG A 260 -13.82 11.02 17.75
C ARG A 260 -13.41 9.57 17.98
N ARG A 261 -14.29 8.69 18.49
CA ARG A 261 -13.89 7.31 18.81
C ARG A 261 -13.59 6.46 17.58
N TRP A 262 -14.10 6.87 16.42
CA TRP A 262 -13.70 6.34 15.12
C TRP A 262 -12.22 6.64 14.78
N ARG A 263 -11.64 7.73 15.31
CA ARG A 263 -10.31 8.22 14.94
C ARG A 263 -9.21 7.55 15.78
N PRO A 264 -8.17 6.98 15.16
CA PRO A 264 -6.94 6.61 15.86
C PRO A 264 -6.31 7.78 16.64
N ILE A 265 -5.61 7.47 17.73
CA ILE A 265 -4.67 8.42 18.38
C ILE A 265 -3.34 8.41 17.65
N GLU A 266 -2.52 9.45 17.85
CA GLU A 266 -1.15 9.48 17.30
C GLU A 266 -0.30 8.28 17.75
N GLY A 267 0.60 7.81 16.88
CA GLY A 267 1.41 6.63 17.12
C GLY A 267 1.61 5.77 15.88
N LYS A 268 1.57 4.44 16.05
CA LYS A 268 1.69 3.47 14.95
C LYS A 268 0.31 3.09 14.43
N PHE A 269 0.19 2.98 13.10
CA PHE A 269 -1.07 2.61 12.42
C PHE A 269 -0.93 1.25 11.74
N PRO A 270 -0.94 0.14 12.50
CA PRO A 270 -0.96 -1.19 11.91
C PRO A 270 -2.27 -1.37 11.13
N PRO A 271 -2.25 -1.55 9.79
CA PRO A 271 -3.45 -1.85 9.05
C PRO A 271 -3.99 -3.23 9.44
N ILE A 272 -5.29 -3.45 9.32
CA ILE A 272 -5.92 -4.72 9.70
C ILE A 272 -5.50 -5.88 8.80
N VAL A 273 -5.15 -5.63 7.54
CA VAL A 273 -4.48 -6.58 6.63
C VAL A 273 -3.39 -5.87 5.87
N VAL A 274 -2.32 -6.58 5.52
CA VAL A 274 -1.19 -6.03 4.75
C VAL A 274 -1.03 -6.74 3.42
N GLU A 275 -0.54 -6.00 2.41
CA GLU A 275 -0.13 -6.55 1.10
C GLU A 275 -1.22 -7.36 0.41
N LEU A 276 -2.44 -6.83 0.43
CA LEU A 276 -3.46 -7.15 -0.56
C LEU A 276 -3.44 -6.02 -1.60
N VAL A 277 -3.73 -6.35 -2.86
CA VAL A 277 -3.99 -5.31 -3.85
C VAL A 277 -5.29 -4.62 -3.45
N ILE A 278 -5.15 -3.39 -2.93
CA ILE A 278 -6.25 -2.55 -2.50
C ILE A 278 -6.73 -1.71 -3.68
N PHE A 279 -8.04 -1.67 -3.86
CA PHE A 279 -8.73 -0.89 -4.88
C PHE A 279 -9.53 0.23 -4.24
N GLY A 280 -9.68 1.30 -5.03
CA GLY A 280 -10.55 2.44 -4.76
C GLY A 280 -9.88 3.61 -4.06
N ASP A 281 -10.53 4.77 -4.16
CA ASP A 281 -9.87 6.08 -4.05
C ASP A 281 -9.72 6.59 -2.61
N GLY A 282 -10.40 5.94 -1.66
CA GLY A 282 -10.45 6.36 -0.27
C GLY A 282 -11.81 6.10 0.36
N GLN A 283 -11.93 6.37 1.65
CA GLN A 283 -13.19 6.34 2.34
C GLN A 283 -13.69 7.77 2.54
N SER A 284 -14.73 8.18 1.83
CA SER A 284 -15.25 9.53 1.95
C SER A 284 -16.03 9.73 3.26
N GLY A 285 -16.02 10.96 3.78
CA GLY A 285 -16.79 11.32 4.98
C GLY A 285 -16.83 12.82 5.27
N ILE A 286 -17.67 13.20 6.23
CA ILE A 286 -17.87 14.58 6.70
C ILE A 286 -17.72 14.61 8.22
N ILE A 287 -16.77 15.39 8.73
CA ILE A 287 -16.59 15.57 10.18
C ILE A 287 -17.61 16.56 10.71
N HIS A 288 -18.37 16.13 11.72
CA HIS A 288 -19.21 16.98 12.55
C HIS A 288 -18.59 17.17 13.95
N PRO A 289 -19.05 18.15 14.74
CA PRO A 289 -18.52 18.35 16.09
C PRO A 289 -18.68 17.13 17.02
N THR A 290 -19.64 16.25 16.75
CA THR A 290 -20.05 15.14 17.64
C THR A 290 -19.95 13.75 17.01
N HIS A 291 -19.61 13.64 15.73
CA HIS A 291 -19.54 12.39 14.98
C HIS A 291 -18.85 12.62 13.62
N ILE A 292 -18.60 11.53 12.89
CA ILE A 292 -18.31 11.55 11.46
C ILE A 292 -19.47 10.89 10.72
N GLU A 293 -19.87 11.45 9.58
CA GLU A 293 -20.71 10.78 8.59
C GLU A 293 -19.79 10.13 7.54
N LEU A 294 -19.84 8.81 7.39
CA LEU A 294 -19.08 8.07 6.37
C LEU A 294 -20.02 7.60 5.26
N THR A 295 -19.65 7.79 4.00
CA THR A 295 -20.56 7.52 2.86
C THR A 295 -20.29 6.16 2.20
N LYS A 296 -21.33 5.55 1.64
CA LYS A 296 -21.35 4.24 0.95
C LYS A 296 -21.05 3.03 1.83
N TRP A 297 -21.71 2.96 2.98
CA TRP A 297 -21.61 1.88 3.95
C TRP A 297 -22.94 1.14 4.06
N PRO A 298 -23.01 -0.12 3.62
CA PRO A 298 -24.18 -0.93 3.89
C PRO A 298 -24.15 -1.44 5.33
N ASP A 299 -25.31 -1.42 5.98
CA ASP A 299 -25.50 -1.94 7.34
C ASP A 299 -25.80 -3.44 7.33
N TRP A 300 -24.95 -4.23 7.98
CA TRP A 300 -24.99 -5.69 7.92
C TRP A 300 -25.17 -6.28 9.30
N HIS A 301 -26.29 -6.97 9.49
CA HIS A 301 -26.55 -7.68 10.73
C HIS A 301 -25.98 -9.09 10.67
N PRO A 302 -25.42 -9.60 11.78
CA PRO A 302 -25.05 -11.00 11.89
C PRO A 302 -26.20 -11.92 11.49
N ALA A 303 -25.95 -12.82 10.55
CA ALA A 303 -26.93 -13.73 9.98
C ALA A 303 -26.23 -14.98 9.43
N PRO A 304 -26.90 -16.15 9.37
CA PRO A 304 -26.31 -17.34 8.78
C PRO A 304 -25.82 -17.09 7.35
N LEU A 305 -24.67 -17.68 7.01
CA LEU A 305 -24.09 -17.54 5.67
C LEU A 305 -25.06 -18.02 4.58
N GLY A 306 -25.36 -17.13 3.64
CA GLY A 306 -26.22 -17.40 2.49
C GLY A 306 -25.50 -18.14 1.35
N PRO A 307 -26.25 -18.71 0.38
CA PRO A 307 -25.68 -19.48 -0.72
C PRO A 307 -24.71 -18.69 -1.61
N GLU A 308 -25.00 -17.41 -1.84
CA GLU A 308 -24.15 -16.53 -2.65
C GLU A 308 -22.86 -16.14 -1.92
N GLY A 309 -22.93 -15.87 -0.61
CA GLY A 309 -21.75 -15.65 0.23
C GLY A 309 -20.84 -16.88 0.28
N LEU A 310 -21.45 -18.07 0.43
CA LEU A 310 -20.75 -19.36 0.39
C LEU A 310 -20.04 -19.58 -0.95
N LYS A 311 -20.73 -19.31 -2.07
CA LYS A 311 -20.15 -19.43 -3.41
C LYS A 311 -18.98 -18.47 -3.61
N ALA A 312 -19.13 -17.21 -3.21
CA ALA A 312 -18.11 -16.18 -3.36
C ALA A 312 -16.84 -16.49 -2.56
N THR A 313 -16.98 -16.88 -1.30
CA THR A 313 -15.85 -17.22 -0.42
C THR A 313 -15.12 -18.47 -0.91
N LYS A 314 -15.83 -19.52 -1.33
CA LYS A 314 -15.22 -20.72 -1.95
C LYS A 314 -14.47 -20.41 -3.24
N ALA A 315 -15.04 -19.57 -4.12
CA ALA A 315 -14.39 -19.16 -5.36
C ALA A 315 -13.09 -18.39 -5.09
N HIS A 316 -13.08 -17.52 -4.09
CA HIS A 316 -11.87 -16.81 -3.69
C HIS A 316 -10.79 -17.76 -3.15
N LEU A 317 -11.14 -18.67 -2.24
CA LEU A 317 -10.19 -19.67 -1.71
C LEU A 317 -9.62 -20.57 -2.81
N ALA A 318 -10.45 -21.00 -3.78
CA ALA A 318 -9.99 -21.78 -4.92
C ALA A 318 -8.99 -21.00 -5.80
N MET A 319 -9.15 -19.68 -5.90
CA MET A 319 -8.23 -18.81 -6.64
C MET A 319 -6.89 -18.62 -5.91
N VAL A 320 -6.92 -18.45 -4.59
CA VAL A 320 -5.73 -18.27 -3.76
C VAL A 320 -4.92 -19.57 -3.65
N HIS A 321 -5.61 -20.70 -3.60
CA HIS A 321 -5.03 -22.04 -3.46
C HIS A 321 -5.07 -22.84 -4.77
N ARG A 322 -4.85 -22.21 -5.93
CA ARG A 322 -4.88 -22.87 -7.26
C ARG A 322 -4.01 -24.14 -7.35
N ASN A 323 -2.97 -24.24 -6.52
CA ASN A 323 -2.04 -25.38 -6.49
C ASN A 323 -2.36 -26.43 -5.41
N ARG A 324 -3.39 -26.23 -4.58
CA ARG A 324 -3.88 -27.23 -3.63
C ARG A 324 -5.06 -27.99 -4.26
N PRO A 325 -5.23 -29.30 -4.02
CA PRO A 325 -6.42 -30.01 -4.43
C PRO A 325 -7.63 -29.57 -3.58
N VAL A 326 -8.29 -28.45 -3.93
CA VAL A 326 -9.34 -27.81 -3.10
C VAL A 326 -10.73 -28.44 -3.28
N ALA A 327 -10.92 -29.34 -4.25
CA ALA A 327 -12.22 -29.62 -4.85
C ALA A 327 -13.34 -30.13 -3.91
N ASN A 328 -13.09 -30.51 -2.65
CA ASN A 328 -14.13 -30.91 -1.69
C ASN A 328 -13.79 -30.71 -0.20
N ILE A 329 -12.82 -29.86 0.15
CA ILE A 329 -12.32 -29.80 1.55
C ILE A 329 -13.30 -29.09 2.49
N TYR A 330 -14.02 -28.06 2.02
CA TYR A 330 -14.83 -27.21 2.88
C TYR A 330 -16.31 -27.64 2.88
N SER A 331 -16.68 -28.43 3.89
CA SER A 331 -18.01 -29.05 4.00
C SER A 331 -18.99 -28.20 4.82
N ILE A 332 -18.48 -27.44 5.78
CA ILE A 332 -19.29 -26.56 6.64
C ILE A 332 -18.74 -25.12 6.66
N PRO A 333 -19.56 -24.09 6.97
CA PRO A 333 -19.12 -22.68 7.02
C PRO A 333 -17.89 -22.44 7.91
N GLY A 334 -17.78 -23.16 9.03
CA GLY A 334 -16.63 -23.06 9.93
C GLY A 334 -15.30 -23.42 9.28
N ASP A 335 -15.26 -24.41 8.38
CA ASP A 335 -14.03 -24.78 7.67
C ASP A 335 -13.58 -23.66 6.72
N ILE A 336 -14.55 -22.96 6.12
CA ILE A 336 -14.31 -21.83 5.22
C ILE A 336 -13.79 -20.64 6.00
N ALA A 337 -14.43 -20.33 7.13
CA ALA A 337 -13.98 -19.26 8.01
C ALA A 337 -12.56 -19.52 8.52
N ALA A 338 -12.22 -20.76 8.87
CA ALA A 338 -10.87 -21.14 9.28
C ALA A 338 -9.84 -20.98 8.15
N ALA A 339 -10.18 -21.36 6.92
CA ALA A 339 -9.31 -21.18 5.77
C ALA A 339 -9.11 -19.70 5.39
N ILE A 340 -10.17 -18.88 5.48
CA ILE A 340 -10.06 -17.43 5.31
C ILE A 340 -9.18 -16.84 6.43
N LEU A 341 -9.36 -17.29 7.67
CA LEU A 341 -8.55 -16.84 8.79
C LEU A 341 -7.07 -17.16 8.59
N GLU A 342 -6.73 -18.36 8.10
CA GLU A 342 -5.36 -18.73 7.71
C GLU A 342 -4.81 -17.75 6.66
N LEU A 343 -5.60 -17.47 5.61
CA LEU A 343 -5.22 -16.54 4.55
C LEU A 343 -4.95 -15.13 5.09
N ILE A 344 -5.87 -14.55 5.86
CA ILE A 344 -5.70 -13.17 6.36
C ILE A 344 -4.60 -13.08 7.41
N ARG A 345 -4.36 -14.14 8.20
CA ARG A 345 -3.21 -14.21 9.12
C ARG A 345 -1.88 -14.29 8.37
N ALA A 346 -1.83 -15.05 7.27
CA ALA A 346 -0.68 -15.01 6.38
C ALA A 346 -0.44 -13.59 5.84
N ARG A 347 -1.51 -12.80 5.67
CA ARG A 347 -1.50 -11.37 5.32
C ARG A 347 -1.44 -10.43 6.52
N GLY A 348 -0.93 -10.89 7.67
CA GLY A 348 -0.62 -10.06 8.84
C GLY A 348 -1.81 -9.64 9.71
N PHE A 349 -3.02 -10.14 9.45
CA PHE A 349 -4.15 -9.94 10.37
C PHE A 349 -3.81 -10.52 11.75
N SER A 350 -3.96 -9.67 12.77
CA SER A 350 -3.60 -9.99 14.16
C SER A 350 -4.81 -10.07 15.09
N GLY A 351 -6.03 -10.05 14.53
CA GLY A 351 -7.25 -10.04 15.32
C GLY A 351 -7.54 -11.36 16.05
N SER A 352 -8.61 -11.34 16.84
CA SER A 352 -9.02 -12.46 17.72
C SER A 352 -9.14 -13.81 17.02
N GLY A 353 -9.50 -13.80 15.73
CA GLY A 353 -9.81 -15.00 14.96
C GLY A 353 -11.24 -15.51 15.20
N HIS A 354 -12.00 -14.85 16.08
CA HIS A 354 -13.46 -14.98 16.04
C HIS A 354 -13.99 -14.36 14.74
N TYR A 355 -15.15 -14.84 14.30
CA TYR A 355 -15.81 -14.32 13.12
C TYR A 355 -17.30 -14.15 13.37
N LEU A 356 -17.88 -13.20 12.65
CA LEU A 356 -19.32 -13.03 12.53
C LEU A 356 -19.73 -13.52 11.15
N GLU A 357 -20.71 -14.41 11.10
CA GLU A 357 -21.38 -14.76 9.86
C GLU A 357 -22.33 -13.64 9.47
N VAL A 358 -22.36 -13.37 8.17
CA VAL A 358 -23.33 -12.50 7.52
C VAL A 358 -23.76 -13.18 6.23
N GLU A 359 -24.93 -12.83 5.70
CA GLU A 359 -25.53 -13.51 4.54
C GLU A 359 -24.56 -13.65 3.35
N ASN A 360 -23.68 -12.69 3.14
CA ASN A 360 -22.80 -12.65 1.98
C ASN A 360 -21.32 -12.96 2.31
N GLY A 361 -20.98 -13.37 3.54
CA GLY A 361 -19.59 -13.66 3.89
C GLY A 361 -19.29 -13.77 5.39
N PHE A 362 -18.03 -13.48 5.73
CA PHE A 362 -17.51 -13.52 7.09
C PHE A 362 -16.82 -12.21 7.43
N PHE A 363 -17.03 -11.73 8.66
CA PHE A 363 -16.32 -10.58 9.20
C PHE A 363 -15.47 -10.99 10.40
N PHE A 364 -14.18 -10.63 10.37
CA PHE A 364 -13.19 -10.97 11.39
C PHE A 364 -12.79 -9.69 12.15
N PRO A 365 -13.33 -9.44 13.36
CA PRO A 365 -12.97 -8.29 14.17
C PRO A 365 -11.54 -8.37 14.72
N GLN A 366 -10.94 -7.21 14.95
CA GLN A 366 -9.59 -7.08 15.49
C GLN A 366 -9.52 -7.52 16.97
N SER A 367 -10.56 -7.25 17.74
CA SER A 367 -10.65 -7.57 19.17
C SER A 367 -11.61 -8.74 19.40
N GLU A 368 -11.45 -9.43 20.53
CA GLU A 368 -12.53 -10.27 21.07
C GLU A 368 -13.62 -9.32 21.57
N SER A 369 -14.52 -8.92 20.67
CA SER A 369 -15.71 -8.19 21.10
C SER A 369 -16.60 -9.16 21.86
N GLU A 370 -17.11 -8.74 23.02
CA GLU A 370 -18.32 -9.31 23.60
C GLU A 370 -19.48 -9.03 22.64
N ALA A 371 -19.58 -9.83 21.57
CA ALA A 371 -20.59 -9.72 20.53
C ALA A 371 -21.97 -10.20 21.01
N ALA A 372 -22.37 -9.79 22.22
CA ALA A 372 -23.60 -10.20 22.88
C ALA A 372 -24.73 -9.16 22.77
N GLY A 373 -24.64 -8.18 21.86
CA GLY A 373 -25.65 -7.13 21.69
C GLY A 373 -25.99 -6.82 20.23
N ASP A 374 -26.84 -5.81 20.02
CA ASP A 374 -27.38 -5.31 18.73
C ASP A 374 -26.33 -4.72 17.76
N ALA A 375 -25.07 -5.16 17.84
CA ALA A 375 -24.00 -4.69 16.99
C ALA A 375 -24.23 -5.12 15.53
N PHE A 376 -23.82 -4.27 14.61
CA PHE A 376 -23.86 -4.52 13.17
C PHE A 376 -22.52 -4.16 12.55
N ILE A 377 -22.27 -4.72 11.37
CA ILE A 377 -21.06 -4.51 10.61
C ILE A 377 -21.37 -3.45 9.56
N ALA A 378 -20.51 -2.46 9.48
CA ALA A 378 -20.56 -1.44 8.47
C ALA A 378 -19.31 -1.64 7.58
N LEU A 379 -19.49 -1.84 6.28
CA LEU A 379 -18.41 -2.21 5.35
C LEU A 379 -18.03 -1.07 4.42
N SER A 380 -16.74 -0.90 4.14
CA SER A 380 -16.33 -0.01 3.04
C SER A 380 -16.68 -0.65 1.70
N THR A 381 -17.31 0.13 0.82
CA THR A 381 -17.46 -0.23 -0.60
C THR A 381 -16.53 0.58 -1.51
N GLU A 382 -15.87 1.60 -0.96
CA GLU A 382 -14.94 2.47 -1.67
C GLU A 382 -13.49 2.04 -1.53
N VAL A 383 -13.15 1.33 -0.45
CA VAL A 383 -11.85 0.69 -0.27
C VAL A 383 -12.11 -0.81 -0.17
N TYR A 384 -11.57 -1.58 -1.10
CA TYR A 384 -11.83 -3.03 -1.15
C TYR A 384 -10.64 -3.79 -1.73
N TRP A 385 -10.64 -5.10 -1.58
CA TRP A 385 -9.71 -6.00 -2.27
C TRP A 385 -10.48 -7.10 -2.97
N GLN A 386 -9.78 -7.95 -3.70
CA GLN A 386 -10.43 -9.07 -4.34
C GLN A 386 -11.06 -10.00 -3.29
N GLY A 387 -12.39 -10.09 -3.29
CA GLY A 387 -13.13 -10.97 -2.38
C GLY A 387 -13.40 -10.40 -0.99
N GLY A 388 -13.22 -9.09 -0.76
CA GLY A 388 -13.48 -8.51 0.55
C GLY A 388 -13.20 -7.02 0.66
N GLY A 389 -13.20 -6.52 1.90
CA GLY A 389 -12.91 -5.13 2.22
C GLY A 389 -12.79 -4.91 3.73
N PRO A 390 -12.30 -3.74 4.17
CA PRO A 390 -12.26 -3.39 5.57
C PRO A 390 -13.66 -2.96 6.04
N GLY A 391 -13.91 -3.08 7.34
CA GLY A 391 -15.16 -2.64 7.95
C GLY A 391 -15.01 -2.28 9.41
N MET A 392 -16.11 -1.76 9.97
CA MET A 392 -16.25 -1.40 11.37
C MET A 392 -17.37 -2.22 12.00
N LEU A 393 -17.17 -2.61 13.26
CA LEU A 393 -18.23 -3.09 14.12
C LEU A 393 -18.80 -1.88 14.86
N LEU A 394 -20.11 -1.67 14.73
CA LEU A 394 -20.83 -0.53 15.28
C LEU A 394 -21.96 -1.00 16.18
N ARG A 395 -22.32 -0.18 17.17
CA ARG A 395 -23.49 -0.40 18.02
C ARG A 395 -24.51 0.73 17.84
N PRO A 396 -25.78 0.43 17.55
CA PRO A 396 -26.83 1.43 17.48
C PRO A 396 -26.97 2.17 18.81
N SER A 397 -27.25 3.47 18.73
CA SER A 397 -27.58 4.32 19.88
C SER A 397 -28.99 4.89 19.72
N ALA A 398 -29.67 5.15 20.84
CA ALA A 398 -30.97 5.83 20.86
C ALA A 398 -30.94 7.23 20.20
N THR A 399 -29.75 7.81 20.05
CA THR A 399 -29.53 9.12 19.41
C THR A 399 -29.43 9.08 17.89
N GLY A 400 -29.41 7.88 17.28
CA GLY A 400 -29.14 7.69 15.84
C GLY A 400 -27.66 7.83 15.45
N LEU A 401 -26.77 8.12 16.41
CA LEU A 401 -25.32 8.14 16.21
C LEU A 401 -24.73 6.82 16.72
N ASN A 402 -24.15 6.01 15.83
CA ASN A 402 -23.64 4.70 16.20
C ASN A 402 -22.34 4.82 17.00
N ASP A 403 -22.20 3.99 18.03
CA ASP A 403 -20.97 3.93 18.82
C ASP A 403 -19.96 3.00 18.14
N PHE A 404 -18.75 3.49 17.90
CA PHE A 404 -17.63 2.67 17.42
C PHE A 404 -17.31 1.55 18.43
N CYS A 405 -17.23 0.32 17.96
CA CYS A 405 -16.80 -0.83 18.77
C CYS A 405 -15.45 -1.36 18.32
N ASP A 406 -15.29 -1.66 17.03
CA ASP A 406 -14.06 -2.26 16.52
C ASP A 406 -13.88 -2.06 15.00
N VAL A 407 -12.72 -2.45 14.48
CA VAL A 407 -12.48 -2.65 13.04
C VAL A 407 -12.28 -4.13 12.73
N GLY A 408 -12.46 -4.51 11.47
CA GLY A 408 -12.27 -5.88 11.06
C GLY A 408 -12.24 -6.07 9.56
N VAL A 409 -11.97 -7.30 9.19
CA VAL A 409 -11.72 -7.74 7.82
C VAL A 409 -12.95 -8.50 7.33
N PHE A 410 -13.54 -8.06 6.23
CA PHE A 410 -14.63 -8.79 5.59
C PHE A 410 -14.12 -9.61 4.40
N PHE A 411 -14.59 -10.85 4.28
CA PHE A 411 -14.41 -11.69 3.12
C PHE A 411 -15.75 -12.24 2.64
N GLY A 412 -16.07 -11.99 1.37
CA GLY A 412 -17.34 -12.34 0.77
C GLY A 412 -17.70 -11.42 -0.39
N ARG A 413 -18.98 -11.42 -0.74
CA ARG A 413 -19.49 -10.56 -1.81
C ARG A 413 -19.78 -9.16 -1.27
N VAL A 414 -18.95 -8.18 -1.63
CA VAL A 414 -19.19 -6.77 -1.30
C VAL A 414 -20.36 -6.25 -2.15
N PRO A 415 -21.44 -5.70 -1.55
CA PRO A 415 -22.58 -5.20 -2.27
C PRO A 415 -22.29 -3.80 -2.84
N LYS A 416 -23.12 -3.33 -3.77
CA LYS A 416 -23.11 -1.93 -4.19
C LYS A 416 -24.03 -1.15 -3.26
N ALA A 417 -23.48 -0.28 -2.42
CA ALA A 417 -24.24 0.51 -1.44
C ALA A 417 -24.10 2.02 -1.70
N VAL A 418 -25.13 2.79 -1.31
CA VAL A 418 -25.17 4.26 -1.42
C VAL A 418 -25.57 4.93 -0.10
N GLU A 419 -25.60 4.18 1.00
CA GLU A 419 -26.03 4.67 2.32
C GLU A 419 -24.88 5.33 3.08
N SER A 420 -25.19 6.25 4.00
CA SER A 420 -24.22 6.85 4.92
C SER A 420 -24.40 6.29 6.33
N VAL A 421 -23.31 6.19 7.09
CA VAL A 421 -23.33 5.80 8.50
C VAL A 421 -22.74 6.89 9.38
N ASN A 422 -23.44 7.22 10.47
CA ASN A 422 -22.98 8.19 11.47
C ASN A 422 -22.26 7.46 12.61
N VAL A 423 -21.00 7.84 12.87
CA VAL A 423 -20.15 7.20 13.89
C VAL A 423 -19.64 8.21 14.90
N ARG A 424 -19.87 7.94 16.18
CA ARG A 424 -19.40 8.74 17.32
C ARG A 424 -17.99 8.37 17.76
#